data_AF-A0A4V6JIU2-F1
#
_entry.id   AF-A0A4V6JIU2-F1
#
_cell.length_a   1.000
_cell.length_b   1.000
_cell.length_c   1.000
_cell.angle_alpha   90.00
_cell.angle_beta   90.00
_cell.angle_gamma   90.00
#
_symmetry.space_group_name_H-M   'P 1'
#
loop_
_entity.id
_entity.type
_entity.pdbx_description
1 polymer ?
#
loop_
_entity_poly.entity_id
_entity_poly.type
_entity_poly.pdbx_seq_one_letter_code
_entity_poly.pdbx_strand_id
1 'polypeptide(L)' 'MSLVKQNRNQPAPAAVQKRVNFNMPEDKHQRLKAACARKGASISDVMNDLVDAWLKDNE' A
#
# COMPACT_ATOMS: atom_id res chain seq x y z
N MET A 1 -18.61 7.17 41.61
CA MET A 1 -18.67 5.71 41.33
C MET A 1 -18.54 5.54 39.83
N SER A 2 -17.35 5.18 39.36
CA SER A 2 -16.97 5.22 37.94
C SER A 2 -17.38 3.94 37.22
N LEU A 3 -18.09 4.09 36.10
CA LEU A 3 -18.46 3.00 35.21
C LEU A 3 -17.31 2.72 34.23
N VAL A 4 -16.46 1.73 34.52
CA VAL A 4 -15.48 1.20 33.56
C VAL A 4 -15.96 -0.16 33.08
N LYS A 5 -16.59 -0.22 31.91
CA LYS A 5 -16.78 -1.49 31.18
C LYS A 5 -16.60 -1.27 29.67
N GLN A 6 -15.35 -1.51 29.28
CA GLN A 6 -15.01 -2.49 28.25
C GLN A 6 -15.11 -2.04 26.78
N ASN A 7 -14.05 -1.41 26.30
CA ASN A 7 -13.75 -1.30 24.88
C ASN A 7 -12.81 -2.45 24.48
N ARG A 8 -13.37 -3.59 24.09
CA ARG A 8 -12.59 -4.68 23.47
C ARG A 8 -12.60 -4.44 21.96
N ASN A 9 -11.39 -4.44 21.39
CA ASN A 9 -11.13 -4.58 19.96
C ASN A 9 -11.17 -3.30 19.11
N GLN A 10 -10.34 -2.30 19.43
CA GLN A 10 -9.87 -1.35 18.42
C GLN A 10 -8.72 -2.01 17.64
N PRO A 11 -8.85 -2.29 16.33
CA PRO A 11 -7.68 -2.63 15.53
C PRO A 11 -6.70 -1.44 15.63
N ALA A 12 -5.40 -1.74 15.75
CA ALA A 12 -4.35 -0.74 15.80
C ALA A 12 -4.59 0.33 14.72
N PRO A 13 -4.34 1.62 15.00
CA PRO A 13 -4.56 2.68 14.02
C PRO A 13 -3.85 2.27 12.74
N ALA A 14 -4.62 2.05 11.67
CA ALA A 14 -4.06 1.75 10.36
C ALA A 14 -3.00 2.83 10.10
N ALA A 15 -1.75 2.39 9.89
CA ALA A 15 -0.61 3.29 9.72
C ALA A 15 -1.01 4.43 8.77
N VAL A 16 -0.61 5.67 9.07
CA VAL A 16 -1.04 6.85 8.31
C VAL A 16 -0.55 6.72 6.86
N GLN A 17 -1.42 6.26 5.97
CA GLN A 17 -1.13 6.15 4.55
C GLN A 17 -1.25 7.53 3.90
N LYS A 18 -0.24 7.92 3.11
CA LYS A 18 -0.27 9.12 2.29
C LYS A 18 -0.43 8.72 0.82
N ARG A 19 -1.24 9.49 0.08
CA ARG A 19 -1.42 9.29 -1.36
C ARG A 19 -0.32 10.01 -2.12
N VAL A 20 0.31 9.30 -3.04
CA VAL A 20 1.26 9.87 -4.01
C VAL A 20 0.51 10.07 -5.31
N ASN A 21 0.56 11.28 -5.86
CA ASN A 21 0.01 11.57 -7.18
C ASN A 21 1.11 11.38 -8.23
N PHE A 22 0.91 10.46 -9.17
CA PHE A 22 1.87 10.14 -10.21
C PHE A 22 1.16 9.96 -11.55
N ASN A 23 1.75 10.50 -12.61
CA ASN A 23 1.27 10.33 -13.97
C ASN A 23 2.09 9.23 -14.66
N MET A 24 1.41 8.20 -15.15
CA MET A 24 2.01 7.09 -15.89
C MET A 24 1.52 7.12 -17.35
N PRO A 25 2.41 6.91 -18.34
CA PRO A 25 1.96 6.70 -19.71
C PRO A 25 1.11 5.42 -19.83
N GLU A 26 0.13 5.45 -20.73
CA GLU A 26 -0.90 4.40 -20.84
C GLU A 26 -0.32 3.00 -21.06
N ASP A 27 0.69 2.85 -21.94
CA ASP A 27 1.37 1.58 -22.19
C ASP A 27 2.00 1.00 -20.91
N LYS A 28 2.65 1.84 -20.09
CA LYS A 28 3.22 1.39 -18.81
C LYS A 28 2.13 0.97 -17.83
N HIS A 29 1.03 1.72 -17.75
CA HIS A 29 -0.09 1.37 -16.89
C HIS A 29 -0.74 0.05 -17.32
N GLN A 30 -0.91 -0.16 -18.63
CA GLN A 30 -1.48 -1.39 -19.18
C GLN A 30 -0.58 -2.60 -18.88
N ARG A 31 0.74 -2.47 -19.08
CA ARG A 31 1.72 -3.52 -18.75
C ARG A 31 1.75 -3.81 -17.26
N LEU A 32 1.71 -2.79 -16.41
CA LEU A 32 1.67 -2.95 -14.96
C LEU A 32 0.42 -3.73 -14.54
N LYS A 33 -0.75 -3.35 -15.07
CA LYS A 33 -2.00 -4.05 -14.81
C LYS A 33 -1.95 -5.52 -15.25
N ALA A 34 -1.42 -5.80 -16.44
CA ALA A 34 -1.26 -7.16 -16.94
C ALA A 34 -0.28 -7.99 -16.09
N ALA A 35 0.84 -7.41 -15.66
CA ALA A 35 1.81 -8.07 -14.79
C ALA A 35 1.23 -8.37 -13.40
N CYS A 36 0.48 -7.42 -12.82
CA CYS A 36 -0.24 -7.59 -11.56
C CYS A 36 -1.23 -8.76 -11.65
N ALA A 37 -2.04 -8.81 -12.71
CA ALA A 37 -3.00 -9.90 -12.94
C ALA A 37 -2.30 -11.27 -13.09
N ARG A 38 -1.15 -11.33 -13.76
CA ARG A 38 -0.37 -12.58 -13.93
C ARG A 38 0.27 -13.06 -12.63
N LYS A 39 0.73 -12.13 -11.77
CA LYS A 39 1.36 -12.45 -10.49
C LYS A 39 0.37 -12.61 -9.34
N GLY A 40 -0.91 -12.29 -9.54
CA GLY A 40 -1.91 -12.28 -8.48
C GLY A 40 -1.66 -11.18 -7.43
N ALA A 41 -0.96 -10.11 -7.80
CA ALA A 41 -0.60 -9.01 -6.90
C ALA A 41 -1.46 -7.78 -7.18
N SER A 42 -1.68 -6.95 -6.16
CA SER A 42 -2.34 -5.66 -6.32
C SER A 42 -1.36 -4.60 -6.82
N ILE A 43 -1.84 -3.62 -7.58
CA ILE A 43 -0.99 -2.49 -8.03
C ILE A 43 -0.35 -1.79 -6.83
N SER A 44 -1.09 -1.57 -5.74
CA SER A 44 -0.54 -0.97 -4.52
C SER A 44 0.56 -1.81 -3.89
N ASP A 45 0.45 -3.14 -3.92
CA ASP A 45 1.46 -4.05 -3.37
C ASP A 45 2.75 -3.98 -4.18
N VAL A 46 2.64 -4.05 -5.50
CA VAL A 46 3.75 -3.89 -6.43
C VAL A 46 4.41 -2.51 -6.30
N MET A 47 3.61 -1.45 -6.14
CA MET A 47 4.16 -0.10 -5.96
C MET A 47 4.90 0.05 -4.64
N ASN A 48 4.40 -0.53 -3.53
CA ASN A 48 5.13 -0.49 -2.26
C ASN A 48 6.43 -1.29 -2.35
N ASP A 49 6.40 -2.51 -2.90
CA ASP A 49 7.61 -3.34 -3.09
C ASP A 49 8.68 -2.63 -3.93
N LEU A 50 8.28 -1.96 -5.02
CA LEU A 50 9.20 -1.16 -5.83
C LEU A 50 9.80 0.03 -5.08
N VAL A 51 9.02 0.68 -4.22
CA VAL A 51 9.50 1.80 -3.38
C VAL A 51 10.45 1.28 -2.32
N ASP A 52 10.09 0.21 -1.61
CA ASP A 52 10.93 -0.42 -0.58
C ASP A 52 12.27 -0.91 -1.18
N ALA A 53 12.23 -1.56 -2.34
CA ALA A 53 13.43 -2.00 -3.03
C ALA A 53 14.32 -0.84 -3.47
N TRP A 54 13.72 0.27 -3.93
CA TRP A 54 14.46 1.48 -4.29
C TRP A 54 15.10 2.14 -3.06
N LEU A 55 14.36 2.29 -1.95
CA LEU A 55 14.86 2.86 -0.71
C LEU A 55 16.04 2.05 -0.15
N LYS A 56 15.95 0.72 -0.16
CA LYS A 56 17.03 -0.16 0.32
C LYS A 56 18.38 0.05 -0.39
N ASP A 57 18.36 0.46 -1.64
CA ASP A 57 19.57 0.68 -2.45
C ASP A 57 20.08 2.13 -2.37
N ASN A 58 19.24 3.07 -1.92
CA ASN A 58 19.50 4.51 -1.98
C ASN A 58 19.58 5.20 -0.59
N GLU A 59 19.26 4.50 0.51
CA GLU A 59 19.47 4.92 1.91
C GLU A 59 20.65 4.17 2.56
#